data_AF-A0AAW9LA38-F1
#
_entry.id   AF-A0AAW9LA38-F1
#
_cell.length_a   1.000
_cell.length_b   1.000
_cell.length_c   1.000
_cell.angle_alpha   90.00
_cell.angle_beta   90.00
_cell.angle_gamma   90.00
#
_symmetry.space_group_name_H-M   'P 1'
#
loop_
_entity.id
_entity.type
_entity.pdbx_description
1 polymer ?
#
loop_
_entity_poly.entity_id
_entity_poly.type
_entity_poly.pdbx_seq_one_letter_code
_entity_poly.pdbx_strand_id
1 'polypeptide(L)'
;MSVDLLGSEPVFAALPPSVLDSIHDRAMDVELRAVPEVGLSFDVVDGLEATVDVPHTLCDDDRLGVVSVSEPPVVETFAAHFRRLWADAELVLG
;
A
#
# COMPACT_ATOMS: atom_id res chain seq x y z
N MET A 1 15.90 -4.83 -4.09
CA MET A 1 14.88 -4.03 -3.38
C MET A 1 13.55 -4.47 -3.97
N SER A 2 12.64 -4.91 -3.12
CA SER A 2 11.31 -5.35 -3.51
C SER A 2 10.25 -4.39 -3.00
N VAL A 3 9.09 -4.36 -3.64
CA VAL A 3 7.93 -3.58 -3.23
C VAL A 3 6.68 -4.42 -3.44
N ASP A 4 5.94 -4.64 -2.37
CA ASP A 4 4.59 -5.22 -2.43
C ASP A 4 3.59 -4.06 -2.30
N LEU A 5 2.83 -3.76 -3.36
CA LEU A 5 1.86 -2.67 -3.35
C LEU A 5 0.44 -3.22 -3.41
N LEU A 6 -0.30 -2.97 -2.33
CA LEU A 6 -1.73 -3.23 -2.26
C LEU A 6 -2.49 -1.95 -2.62
N GLY A 7 -3.41 -2.04 -3.57
CA GLY A 7 -4.24 -0.92 -4.00
C GLY A 7 -5.71 -1.31 -4.14
N SER A 8 -6.58 -0.31 -4.29
CA SER A 8 -7.99 -0.57 -4.57
C SER A 8 -8.20 -0.84 -6.07
N GLU A 9 -9.14 -1.71 -6.41
CA GLU A 9 -9.54 -1.99 -7.79
C GLU A 9 -9.83 -0.72 -8.61
N PRO A 10 -10.58 0.28 -8.09
CA PRO A 10 -10.85 1.51 -8.86
C PRO A 10 -9.58 2.32 -9.16
N VAL A 11 -8.60 2.31 -8.26
CA VAL A 11 -7.34 3.03 -8.46
C VAL A 11 -6.54 2.37 -9.57
N PHE A 12 -6.39 1.04 -9.55
CA PHE A 12 -5.68 0.34 -10.62
C PHE A 12 -6.40 0.44 -11.97
N ALA A 13 -7.74 0.38 -11.97
CA ALA A 13 -8.54 0.56 -13.19
C ALA A 13 -8.39 1.96 -13.81
N ALA A 14 -8.05 2.97 -13.01
CA ALA A 14 -7.81 4.34 -13.46
C ALA A 14 -6.37 4.58 -13.94
N LEU A 15 -5.43 3.66 -13.69
CA LEU A 15 -4.05 3.84 -14.12
C LEU A 15 -3.91 3.73 -15.64
N PRO A 16 -3.16 4.64 -16.28
CA PRO A 16 -2.79 4.46 -17.68
C PRO A 16 -1.97 3.17 -17.86
N PRO A 17 -2.17 2.41 -18.95
CA PRO A 17 -1.38 1.19 -19.22
C PRO A 17 0.13 1.43 -19.18
N SER A 18 0.58 2.61 -19.63
CA SER A 18 1.99 3.00 -19.61
C SER A 18 2.62 3.03 -18.21
N VAL A 19 1.81 3.18 -17.15
CA VAL A 19 2.30 3.14 -15.76
C VAL A 19 2.63 1.72 -15.36
N LEU A 20 1.77 0.75 -15.71
CA LEU A 20 2.01 -0.66 -15.43
C LEU A 20 3.22 -1.17 -16.22
N ASP A 21 3.34 -0.79 -17.50
CA ASP A 21 4.52 -1.12 -18.32
C ASP A 21 5.81 -0.57 -17.69
N SER A 22 5.76 0.68 -17.19
CA SER A 22 6.92 1.31 -16.54
C SER A 22 7.31 0.64 -15.22
N ILE A 23 6.38 -0.03 -14.53
CA ILE A 23 6.65 -0.78 -13.30
C ILE A 23 7.32 -2.11 -13.67
N HIS A 24 6.77 -2.82 -14.66
CA HIS A 24 7.32 -4.07 -15.17
C HIS A 24 8.76 -3.92 -15.68
N ASP A 25 9.08 -2.81 -16.34
CA ASP A 25 10.41 -2.56 -16.91
C ASP A 25 11.47 -2.10 -15.88
N ARG A 26 11.11 -1.97 -14.59
CA ARG A 26 12.07 -1.58 -13.55
C ARG A 26 12.94 -2.76 -13.13
N ALA A 27 14.19 -2.45 -12.75
CA ALA A 27 15.11 -3.41 -12.15
C ALA A 27 14.77 -3.78 -10.68
N MET A 28 13.53 -3.59 -10.26
CA MET A 28 13.04 -3.84 -8.91
C MET A 28 11.95 -4.89 -8.96
N ASP A 29 11.92 -5.74 -7.94
CA ASP A 29 10.90 -6.78 -7.80
C ASP A 29 9.63 -6.14 -7.26
N VAL A 30 8.63 -5.92 -8.12
CA VAL A 30 7.39 -5.24 -7.74
C VAL A 30 6.22 -6.17 -7.97
N GLU A 31 5.50 -6.48 -6.90
CA GLU A 31 4.22 -7.19 -6.97
C GLU A 31 3.09 -6.21 -6.66
N LEU A 32 2.03 -6.24 -7.46
CA LEU A 32 0.83 -5.43 -7.30
C LEU A 32 -0.35 -6.35 -7.05
N ARG A 33 -1.11 -6.08 -5.99
CA ARG A 33 -2.38 -6.78 -5.73
C ARG A 33 -3.52 -5.82 -5.44
N ALA A 34 -4.71 -6.19 -5.88
CA ALA A 34 -5.93 -5.42 -5.74
C ALA A 34 -6.86 -6.00 -4.66
N VAL A 35 -7.51 -5.10 -3.94
CA VAL A 35 -8.70 -5.36 -3.13
C VAL A 35 -9.83 -4.43 -3.57
N PRO A 36 -11.11 -4.75 -3.29
CA PRO A 36 -12.22 -3.88 -3.69
C PRO A 36 -12.07 -2.44 -3.17
N GLU A 37 -11.60 -2.28 -1.92
CA GLU A 37 -11.39 -0.99 -1.27
C GLU A 37 -10.24 -1.06 -0.26
N VAL A 38 -9.48 0.03 -0.13
CA VAL A 38 -8.41 0.17 0.86
C VAL A 38 -8.90 1.13 1.95
N GLY A 39 -9.15 0.60 3.16
CA GLY A 39 -9.68 1.41 4.26
C GLY A 39 -8.64 2.27 4.98
N LEU A 40 -7.35 1.94 4.89
CA LEU A 40 -6.26 2.69 5.50
C LEU A 40 -5.04 2.67 4.58
N SER A 41 -4.52 3.84 4.25
CA SER A 41 -3.27 4.00 3.51
C SER A 41 -2.09 4.06 4.47
N PHE A 42 -1.13 3.17 4.27
CA PHE A 42 0.09 3.09 5.07
C PHE A 42 1.19 2.37 4.29
N ASP A 43 2.43 2.53 4.73
CA ASP A 43 3.59 1.79 4.24
C ASP A 43 4.43 1.26 5.41
N VAL A 44 5.19 0.21 5.14
CA VAL A 44 6.19 -0.35 6.05
C VAL A 44 7.50 -0.48 5.28
N VAL A 45 8.55 0.17 5.77
CA VAL A 45 9.88 0.17 5.14
C VAL A 45 10.83 -0.67 5.98
N ASP A 46 11.42 -1.69 5.35
CA ASP A 46 12.40 -2.62 5.93
C ASP A 46 11.97 -3.33 7.23
N GLY A 47 10.68 -3.25 7.59
CA GLY A 47 10.17 -3.69 8.89
C GLY A 47 10.66 -2.85 10.08
N LEU A 48 11.19 -1.65 9.82
CA LEU A 48 11.78 -0.76 10.82
C LEU A 48 10.96 0.52 11.05
N GLU A 49 10.22 0.96 10.03
CA GLU A 49 9.40 2.15 10.08
C GLU A 49 8.06 1.87 9.41
N ALA A 50 6.99 2.43 9.97
CA ALA A 50 5.70 2.48 9.34
C ALA A 50 5.23 3.94 9.27
N THR A 51 4.67 4.34 8.13
CA THR A 51 3.92 5.60 8.04
C THR A 51 2.47 5.32 7.71
N VAL A 52 1.57 6.12 8.29
CA VAL A 52 0.12 5.98 8.11
C VAL A 52 -0.50 7.33 7.79
N ASP A 53 -1.32 7.36 6.75
CA ASP A 53 -2.17 8.51 6.44
C ASP A 53 -3.33 8.56 7.45
N VAL A 54 -3.48 9.69 8.13
CA VAL A 54 -4.59 9.93 9.06
C VAL A 54 -5.71 10.63 8.30
N PRO A 55 -6.86 9.97 8.06
CA PRO A 55 -7.96 10.59 7.31
C PRO A 55 -8.55 11.78 8.07
N HIS A 56 -9.05 12.77 7.33
CA HIS A 56 -9.70 13.93 7.93
C HIS A 56 -11.14 13.58 8.34
N THR A 57 -11.50 13.79 9.62
CA THR A 57 -12.79 13.35 10.18
C THR A 57 -14.03 14.05 9.62
N LEU A 58 -13.85 15.16 8.91
CA LEU A 58 -14.93 15.97 8.32
C LEU A 58 -14.86 16.04 6.79
N CYS A 59 -13.87 15.41 6.16
CA CYS A 59 -13.64 15.50 4.72
C CYS A 59 -12.99 14.21 4.23
N ASP A 60 -13.78 13.31 3.66
CA ASP A 60 -13.35 11.95 3.31
C ASP A 60 -12.25 11.91 2.22
N ASP A 61 -12.16 12.97 1.41
CA ASP A 61 -11.15 13.12 0.35
C ASP A 61 -9.87 13.83 0.81
N ASP A 62 -9.74 14.15 2.10
CA ASP A 62 -8.58 14.85 2.67
C ASP A 62 -7.92 14.06 3.82
N ARG A 63 -6.66 14.37 4.10
CA ARG A 63 -5.93 13.80 5.24
C ARG A 63 -5.61 14.88 6.26
N LEU A 64 -5.82 14.54 7.53
CA LEU A 64 -5.39 15.38 8.65
C LEU A 64 -3.86 15.50 8.70
N GLY A 65 -3.15 14.43 8.31
CA GLY A 65 -1.69 14.38 8.27
C GLY A 65 -1.15 12.97 8.09
N VAL A 66 0.15 12.81 8.28
CA VAL A 66 0.86 11.53 8.25
C VAL A 66 1.57 11.33 9.57
N VAL A 67 1.50 10.12 10.13
CA VAL A 67 2.23 9.73 11.34
C VAL A 67 3.28 8.70 10.97
N SER A 68 4.54 8.93 11.34
CA SER A 68 5.61 7.94 11.27
C SER A 68 5.86 7.33 12.66
N VAL A 69 6.06 6.02 12.69
CA VAL A 69 6.36 5.24 13.90
C VAL A 69 7.47 4.24 13.61
N SER A 70 8.45 4.18 14.52
CA SER A 70 9.54 3.19 14.47
C SER A 70 9.54 2.23 15.68
N GLU A 71 8.47 2.26 16.49
CA GLU A 71 8.31 1.35 17.62
C GLU A 71 8.01 -0.07 17.11
N PRO A 72 8.89 -1.07 17.35
CA PRO A 72 8.79 -2.38 16.70
C PRO A 72 7.43 -3.07 16.84
N PRO A 73 6.75 -3.07 18.01
CA PRO A 73 5.44 -3.69 18.14
C PRO A 73 4.37 -3.05 17.24
N VAL A 74 4.48 -1.75 16.97
CA VAL A 74 3.56 -1.02 16.10
C VAL A 74 3.86 -1.34 14.65
N VAL A 75 5.14 -1.32 14.25
CA VAL A 75 5.56 -1.67 12.89
C VAL A 75 5.18 -3.12 12.55
N GLU A 76 5.37 -4.05 13.49
CA GLU A 76 4.93 -5.45 13.35
C GLU A 76 3.41 -5.58 13.16
N THR A 77 2.63 -4.74 13.84
CA THR A 77 1.17 -4.72 13.71
C THR A 77 0.75 -4.30 12.30
N PHE A 78 1.33 -3.23 11.76
CA PHE A 78 1.07 -2.80 10.38
C PHE A 78 1.53 -3.84 9.36
N ALA A 79 2.71 -4.42 9.54
CA ALA A 79 3.22 -5.46 8.65
C ALA A 79 2.32 -6.72 8.66
N ALA A 80 1.83 -7.13 9.84
CA ALA A 80 0.90 -8.25 9.96
C ALA A 80 -0.47 -7.93 9.32
N HIS A 81 -0.95 -6.69 9.48
CA HIS A 81 -2.18 -6.24 8.85
C HIS A 81 -2.06 -6.28 7.32
N PHE A 82 -0.96 -5.74 6.76
CA PHE A 82 -0.67 -5.79 5.34
C PHE A 82 -0.66 -7.23 4.82
N ARG A 83 0.12 -8.12 5.45
CA ARG A 83 0.22 -9.53 5.02
C ARG A 83 -1.13 -10.25 4.98
N ARG A 84 -2.03 -9.92 5.91
CA ARG A 84 -3.38 -10.49 5.91
C ARG A 84 -4.17 -10.02 4.69
N LEU A 85 -4.20 -8.72 4.43
CA LEU A 85 -4.88 -8.18 3.24
C LEU A 85 -4.26 -8.72 1.95
N TRP A 86 -2.94 -8.81 1.90
CA TRP A 86 -2.17 -9.32 0.75
C TRP A 86 -2.53 -10.76 0.37
N ALA A 87 -2.71 -11.63 1.38
CA ALA A 87 -3.03 -13.03 1.16
C ALA A 87 -4.40 -13.24 0.50
N ASP A 88 -5.34 -12.34 0.76
CA ASP A 88 -6.71 -12.39 0.23
C ASP A 88 -6.89 -11.57 -1.07
N ALA A 89 -5.87 -10.80 -1.47
CA ALA A 89 -5.91 -9.89 -2.59
C ALA A 89 -5.67 -10.56 -3.95
N GLU A 90 -6.23 -9.99 -5.01
CA GLU A 90 -6.09 -10.48 -6.39
C GLU A 90 -4.80 -9.96 -7.04
N LEU A 91 -4.05 -10.84 -7.72
CA LEU A 91 -2.84 -10.45 -8.44
C LEU A 91 -3.15 -9.54 -9.63
N VAL A 92 -2.52 -8.37 -9.66
CA VAL A 92 -2.58 -7.43 -10.80
C VAL A 92 -1.32 -7.56 -11.66
N LEU A 93 -0.15 -7.62 -11.01
CA LEU A 93 1.16 -7.72 -11.66
C LEU A 93 2.13 -8.43 -10.71
N GLY A 94 2.95 -9.34 -11.24
CA GLY A 94 4.02 -10.04 -10.51
C GLY A 94 4.93 -10.80 -11.46
#